data_AF-A9BZB9-F1
#
_entry.id   AF-A9BZB9-F1
#
_cell.length_a   1.000
_cell.length_b   1.000
_cell.length_c   1.000
_cell.angle_alpha   90.00
_cell.angle_beta   90.00
_cell.angle_gamma   90.00
#
_symmetry.space_group_name_H-M   'P 1'
#
loop_
_entity.id
_entity.type
_entity.pdbx_description
1 polymer ?
#
loop_
_entity_poly.entity_id
_entity_poly.type
_entity_poly.pdbx_seq_one_letter_code
_entity_poly.pdbx_strand_id
1 'polypeptide(L)'
;MYCHCITIANINQEQWRRACRPVAWSPGNEKHACMKNPGYTRNVCPGGRWQRPRGFTLIEMMVVVALVAILAALAAPSFIAQIANQRVSSAALELQSLLQLARSEAVYKRVESSFVGAGQTWSAKSGGQLVREARVPDAVTVSPSGDSSQGVLFETTGTARQFSGASTLYTLTVTARHATRMHCLRVTRAGLVRQQRLPAGGSC
;
A
#
# COMPACT_ATOMS: atom_id res chain seq x y z
N MET A 1 -25.92 17.07 -3.66
CA MET A 1 -25.51 16.70 -5.03
C MET A 1 -24.73 17.88 -5.59
N TYR A 2 -23.40 17.83 -5.52
CA TYR A 2 -22.52 18.93 -5.92
C TYR A 2 -22.31 18.87 -7.44
N CYS A 3 -22.64 19.96 -8.14
CA CYS A 3 -22.24 20.14 -9.53
C CYS A 3 -20.73 20.36 -9.58
N HIS A 4 -20.00 19.37 -10.08
CA HIS A 4 -18.63 19.55 -10.53
C HIS A 4 -18.66 20.46 -11.78
N CYS A 5 -18.12 21.67 -11.66
CA CYS A 5 -17.69 22.44 -12.82
C CYS A 5 -16.49 21.72 -13.42
N ILE A 6 -16.71 21.00 -14.52
CA ILE A 6 -15.62 20.52 -15.36
C ILE A 6 -15.07 21.75 -16.08
N THR A 7 -13.85 22.16 -15.70
CA THR A 7 -13.04 23.14 -16.42
C THR A 7 -12.60 22.54 -17.75
N ILE A 8 -13.45 22.63 -18.77
CA ILE A 8 -13.02 22.50 -20.17
C ILE A 8 -12.53 23.87 -20.59
N ALA A 9 -11.22 24.09 -20.43
CA ALA A 9 -10.53 25.19 -21.06
C ALA A 9 -10.63 25.01 -22.58
N ASN A 10 -10.96 26.10 -23.28
CA ASN A 10 -10.89 26.28 -24.73
C ASN A 10 -12.16 26.02 -25.57
N ILE A 11 -13.27 26.67 -25.21
CA ILE A 11 -14.41 26.88 -26.11
C ILE A 11 -14.56 28.38 -26.42
N ASN A 12 -14.54 28.71 -27.71
CA ASN A 12 -14.70 30.05 -28.28
C ASN A 12 -16.12 30.61 -27.98
N GLN A 13 -16.26 31.92 -27.78
CA GLN A 13 -17.48 32.58 -27.25
C GLN A 13 -18.76 32.35 -28.08
N GLU A 14 -18.65 31.92 -29.34
CA GLU A 14 -19.82 31.71 -30.22
C GLU A 14 -20.55 30.37 -29.99
N GLN A 15 -19.94 29.38 -29.33
CA GLN A 15 -20.61 28.11 -29.03
C GLN A 15 -21.55 28.17 -27.81
N TRP A 16 -21.40 29.15 -26.92
CA TRP A 16 -22.29 29.35 -25.77
C TRP A 16 -23.72 29.75 -26.16
N ARG A 17 -23.92 30.39 -27.32
CA ARG A 17 -25.25 30.84 -27.76
C ARG A 17 -26.17 29.72 -28.25
N ARG A 18 -25.64 28.51 -28.54
CA ARG A 18 -26.45 27.37 -29.01
C ARG A 18 -26.89 26.40 -27.91
N ALA A 19 -26.36 26.53 -26.68
CA ALA A 19 -26.62 25.61 -25.57
C ALA A 19 -27.77 26.05 -24.63
N CYS A 20 -28.26 27.28 -24.76
CA CYS A 20 -29.43 27.76 -24.04
C CYS A 20 -30.60 28.00 -25.02
N ARG A 21 -31.31 26.95 -25.40
CA ARG A 21 -32.68 27.14 -25.93
C ARG A 21 -33.61 27.40 -24.74
N PRO A 22 -34.45 28.45 -24.76
CA PRO A 22 -35.55 28.57 -23.81
C PRO A 22 -36.50 27.40 -24.05
N VAL A 23 -36.80 26.66 -22.97
CA VAL A 23 -37.76 25.57 -22.96
C VAL A 23 -39.10 26.12 -23.45
N ALA A 24 -39.61 25.50 -24.51
CA ALA A 24 -40.90 25.83 -25.10
C ALA A 24 -42.02 25.59 -24.07
N TRP A 25 -42.85 26.61 -23.97
CA TRP A 25 -44.22 26.67 -23.47
C TRP A 25 -44.98 25.32 -23.55
N SER A 26 -45.46 24.85 -22.40
CA SER A 26 -46.49 23.81 -22.29
C SER A 26 -47.83 24.47 -21.94
N PRO A 27 -48.89 24.35 -22.76
CA PRO A 27 -50.23 24.78 -22.40
C PRO A 27 -50.94 23.66 -21.63
N GLY A 28 -51.18 23.88 -20.34
CA GLY A 28 -51.97 22.95 -19.54
C GLY A 28 -51.98 23.30 -18.06
N ASN A 29 -53.02 24.07 -17.67
CA ASN A 29 -53.55 24.22 -16.31
C ASN A 29 -52.89 25.28 -15.40
N GLU A 30 -53.39 26.50 -15.56
CA GLU A 30 -53.92 27.40 -14.50
C GLU A 30 -53.60 26.95 -13.06
N LYS A 31 -52.96 27.71 -12.17
CA LYS A 31 -53.36 29.04 -11.67
C LYS A 31 -52.17 29.72 -10.97
N HIS A 32 -51.41 30.55 -11.67
CA HIS A 32 -50.68 31.65 -11.02
C HIS A 32 -50.78 32.87 -11.93
N ALA A 33 -51.95 33.50 -11.89
CA ALA A 33 -52.15 34.80 -12.49
C ALA A 33 -51.21 35.79 -11.81
N CYS A 34 -50.15 36.20 -12.50
CA CYS A 34 -49.40 37.38 -12.15
C CYS A 34 -50.30 38.57 -12.52
N MET A 35 -51.09 39.03 -11.54
CA MET A 35 -52.02 40.14 -11.67
C MET A 35 -51.20 41.41 -11.93
N LYS A 36 -51.12 41.83 -13.21
CA LYS A 36 -50.55 43.12 -13.57
C LYS A 36 -51.47 44.20 -13.03
N ASN A 37 -51.07 44.86 -11.95
CA ASN A 37 -51.73 46.07 -11.45
C ASN A 37 -51.08 47.29 -12.12
N PRO A 38 -51.74 48.00 -13.04
CA PRO A 38 -51.17 49.17 -13.70
C PRO A 38 -51.16 50.35 -12.71
N GLY A 39 -50.08 50.46 -11.94
CA GLY A 39 -49.90 51.55 -10.98
C GLY A 39 -48.75 51.39 -9.98
N TYR A 40 -48.05 50.24 -9.95
CA TYR A 40 -47.00 49.98 -8.97
C TYR A 40 -45.71 49.51 -9.65
N THR A 41 -44.68 50.35 -9.69
CA THR A 41 -43.39 50.12 -10.38
C THR A 41 -42.43 49.17 -9.64
N ARG A 42 -42.92 48.35 -8.71
CA ARG A 42 -42.10 47.31 -8.06
C ARG A 42 -42.81 45.97 -8.08
N ASN A 43 -42.29 45.06 -8.90
CA ASN A 43 -42.60 43.64 -8.81
C ASN A 43 -42.05 43.12 -7.47
N VAL A 44 -42.91 43.00 -6.46
CA VAL A 44 -42.57 42.32 -5.20
C VAL A 44 -42.72 40.83 -5.45
N CYS A 45 -41.62 40.12 -5.69
CA CYS A 45 -41.64 38.66 -5.64
C CYS A 45 -41.96 38.25 -4.20
N PRO A 46 -43.04 37.47 -3.94
CA PRO A 46 -43.31 36.98 -2.60
C PRO A 46 -42.09 36.18 -2.17
N GLY A 47 -41.46 36.60 -1.07
CA GLY A 47 -40.23 36.00 -0.55
C GLY A 47 -40.44 34.51 -0.36
N GLY A 48 -39.92 33.71 -1.30
CA GLY A 48 -39.75 32.28 -1.12
C GLY A 48 -38.95 32.11 0.15
N ARG A 49 -39.59 31.59 1.21
CA ARG A 49 -38.90 31.27 2.46
C ARG A 49 -37.84 30.25 2.09
N TRP A 50 -36.59 30.68 2.04
CA TRP A 50 -35.44 29.79 1.98
C TRP A 50 -35.56 28.88 3.20
N GLN A 51 -36.05 27.66 2.99
CA GLN A 51 -36.12 26.68 4.07
C GLN A 51 -34.70 26.50 4.57
N ARG A 52 -34.47 26.86 5.84
CA ARG A 52 -33.18 26.63 6.47
C ARG A 52 -32.89 25.13 6.34
N PRO A 53 -31.71 24.72 5.87
CA PRO A 53 -31.36 23.31 5.79
C PRO A 53 -31.58 22.69 7.17
N ARG A 54 -32.32 21.58 7.22
CA ARG A 54 -32.53 20.82 8.45
C ARG A 54 -31.17 20.29 8.90
N GLY A 55 -30.77 20.62 10.14
CA GLY A 55 -29.57 20.06 10.76
C GLY A 55 -29.78 18.61 11.19
N PHE A 56 -28.68 17.88 11.34
CA PHE A 56 -28.68 16.52 11.88
C PHE A 56 -29.18 16.51 13.33
N THR A 57 -29.94 15.49 13.69
CA THR A 57 -30.41 15.31 15.08
C THR A 57 -29.33 14.65 15.93
N LEU A 58 -29.37 14.84 17.26
CA LEU A 58 -28.46 14.14 18.18
C LEU A 58 -28.58 12.62 18.06
N ILE A 59 -29.81 12.11 17.92
CA ILE A 59 -30.05 10.67 17.77
C ILE A 59 -29.48 10.13 16.46
N GLU A 60 -29.54 10.89 15.37
CA GLU A 60 -28.97 10.51 14.07
C GLU A 60 -27.45 10.38 14.16
N MET A 61 -26.78 11.31 14.84
CA MET A 61 -25.34 11.21 15.09
C MET A 61 -24.99 10.01 15.98
N MET A 62 -25.81 9.69 16.99
CA MET A 62 -25.59 8.49 17.82
C MET A 62 -25.68 7.20 17.02
N VAL A 63 -26.68 7.08 16.13
CA VAL A 63 -26.83 5.91 15.26
C VAL A 63 -25.67 5.81 14.26
N VAL A 64 -25.26 6.92 13.64
CA VAL A 64 -24.13 6.94 12.70
C VAL A 64 -22.84 6.50 13.39
N VAL A 65 -22.52 7.03 14.57
CA VAL A 65 -21.32 6.63 15.32
C VAL A 65 -21.39 5.16 15.72
N ALA A 66 -22.57 4.66 16.14
CA ALA A 66 -22.75 3.24 16.46
C ALA A 66 -22.49 2.34 15.24
N LEU A 67 -22.99 2.71 14.06
CA LEU A 67 -22.75 1.95 12.82
C LEU A 67 -21.27 1.99 12.40
N VAL A 68 -20.63 3.16 12.47
CA VAL A 68 -19.19 3.29 12.16
C VAL A 68 -18.34 2.45 13.11
N ALA A 69 -18.68 2.39 14.41
CA ALA A 69 -17.97 1.57 15.39
C ALA A 69 -18.05 0.07 15.05
N ILE A 70 -19.22 -0.43 14.66
CA ILE A 70 -19.41 -1.84 14.25
C ILE A 70 -18.57 -2.16 13.01
N LEU A 71 -18.62 -1.30 11.99
CA LEU A 71 -17.85 -1.50 10.76
C LEU A 71 -16.34 -1.45 11.00
N ALA A 72 -15.88 -0.51 11.83
CA ALA A 72 -14.47 -0.39 12.20
C ALA A 72 -13.96 -1.64 12.95
N ALA A 73 -14.77 -2.21 13.84
CA ALA A 73 -14.43 -3.43 14.58
C ALA A 73 -14.20 -4.64 13.65
N LEU A 74 -15.00 -4.77 12.59
CA LEU A 74 -14.84 -5.85 11.60
C LEU A 74 -13.64 -5.62 10.68
N ALA A 75 -13.33 -4.37 10.34
CA ALA A 75 -12.24 -4.04 9.41
C ALA A 75 -10.85 -4.11 10.07
N ALA A 76 -10.73 -3.78 11.36
CA ALA A 76 -9.47 -3.66 12.09
C ALA A 76 -8.48 -4.85 11.95
N PRO A 77 -8.88 -6.13 12.14
CA PRO A 77 -7.94 -7.25 12.07
C PRO A 77 -7.30 -7.43 10.68
N SER A 78 -8.02 -7.08 9.61
CA SER A 78 -7.52 -7.21 8.24
C SER A 78 -6.36 -6.25 7.96
N PHE A 79 -6.40 -5.04 8.52
CA PHE A 79 -5.33 -4.05 8.39
C PHE A 79 -4.04 -4.50 9.09
N ILE A 80 -4.15 -5.11 10.28
CA ILE A 80 -3.00 -5.62 11.03
C ILE A 80 -2.27 -6.70 10.21
N ALA A 81 -3.02 -7.66 9.66
CA ALA A 81 -2.46 -8.73 8.83
C ALA A 81 -1.81 -8.18 7.55
N GLN A 82 -2.44 -7.17 6.92
CA GLN A 82 -1.89 -6.54 5.71
C GLN A 82 -0.57 -5.82 5.98
N ILE A 83 -0.48 -5.07 7.07
CA ILE A 83 0.76 -4.40 7.49
C ILE A 83 1.85 -5.43 7.81
N ALA A 84 1.50 -6.53 8.50
CA ALA A 84 2.44 -7.61 8.79
C ALA A 84 2.97 -8.27 7.50
N ASN A 85 2.10 -8.56 6.54
CA ASN A 85 2.48 -9.10 5.23
C ASN A 85 3.42 -8.15 4.46
N GLN A 86 3.16 -6.84 4.49
CA GLN A 86 4.02 -5.83 3.86
C GLN A 86 5.41 -5.81 4.50
N ARG A 87 5.50 -5.85 5.84
CA ARG A 87 6.77 -5.90 6.56
C ARG A 87 7.59 -7.15 6.19
N VAL A 88 6.94 -8.32 6.14
CA VAL A 88 7.58 -9.58 5.73
C VAL A 88 8.06 -9.53 4.28
N SER A 89 7.25 -8.98 3.37
CA SER A 89 7.64 -8.82 1.96
C SER A 89 8.81 -7.84 1.79
N SER A 90 8.80 -6.71 2.51
CA SER A 90 9.87 -5.72 2.48
C SER A 90 11.17 -6.31 3.01
N ALA A 91 11.13 -7.00 4.16
CA ALA A 91 12.29 -7.65 4.74
C ALA A 91 12.86 -8.73 3.81
N ALA A 92 11.99 -9.57 3.22
CA ALA A 92 12.44 -10.60 2.28
C ALA A 92 13.11 -10.00 1.03
N LEU A 93 12.58 -8.91 0.49
CA LEU A 93 13.18 -8.19 -0.65
C LEU A 93 14.53 -7.57 -0.28
N GLU A 94 14.63 -6.95 0.91
CA GLU A 94 15.87 -6.35 1.39
C GLU A 94 16.96 -7.42 1.57
N LEU A 95 16.64 -8.54 2.20
CA LEU A 95 17.54 -9.68 2.36
C LEU A 95 17.93 -10.30 1.00
N GLN A 96 16.98 -10.45 0.07
CA GLN A 96 17.27 -10.92 -1.28
C GLN A 96 18.26 -9.98 -1.99
N SER A 97 18.04 -8.67 -1.87
CA SER A 97 18.92 -7.66 -2.45
C SER A 97 20.32 -7.70 -1.84
N LEU A 98 20.44 -7.94 -0.53
CA LEU A 98 21.73 -8.11 0.14
C LEU A 98 22.46 -9.38 -0.32
N LEU A 99 21.76 -10.50 -0.49
CA LEU A 99 22.34 -11.75 -0.98
C LEU A 99 22.86 -11.58 -2.43
N GLN A 100 22.07 -10.93 -3.28
CA GLN A 100 22.48 -10.62 -4.65
C GLN A 100 23.66 -9.65 -4.69
N LEU A 101 23.66 -8.63 -3.83
CA LEU A 101 24.76 -7.68 -3.68
C LEU A 101 26.03 -8.41 -3.25
N ALA A 102 25.99 -9.21 -2.18
CA ALA A 102 27.14 -9.99 -1.71
C ALA A 102 27.72 -10.84 -2.85
N ARG A 103 26.88 -11.62 -3.54
CA ARG A 103 27.32 -12.41 -4.70
C ARG A 103 27.98 -11.57 -5.78
N SER A 104 27.37 -10.43 -6.15
CA SER A 104 27.93 -9.55 -7.18
C SER A 104 29.26 -8.93 -6.76
N GLU A 105 29.40 -8.55 -5.49
CA GLU A 105 30.65 -8.06 -4.90
C GLU A 105 31.75 -9.12 -4.96
N ALA A 106 31.40 -10.38 -4.66
CA ALA A 106 32.35 -11.48 -4.71
C ALA A 106 32.93 -11.70 -6.12
N VAL A 107 32.06 -11.68 -7.12
CA VAL A 107 32.44 -11.88 -8.53
C VAL A 107 33.17 -10.65 -9.08
N TYR A 108 32.68 -9.44 -8.79
CA TYR A 108 33.22 -8.20 -9.33
C TYR A 108 34.60 -7.87 -8.75
N LYS A 109 34.75 -7.96 -7.41
CA LYS A 109 36.03 -7.68 -6.75
C LYS A 109 37.00 -8.85 -6.75
N ARG A 110 36.55 -10.05 -7.14
CA ARG A 110 37.32 -11.31 -7.03
C ARG A 110 37.85 -11.55 -5.62
N VAL A 111 37.05 -11.19 -4.61
CA VAL A 111 37.34 -11.42 -3.19
C VAL A 111 36.13 -12.13 -2.60
N GLU A 112 36.32 -13.08 -1.69
CA GLU A 112 35.19 -13.75 -1.04
C GLU A 112 34.28 -12.74 -0.32
N SER A 113 32.97 -12.94 -0.44
CA SER A 113 31.98 -12.13 0.27
C SER A 113 31.14 -13.00 1.20
N SER A 114 30.79 -12.48 2.36
CA SER A 114 29.97 -13.16 3.34
C SER A 114 28.67 -12.40 3.57
N PHE A 115 27.58 -13.16 3.68
CA PHE A 115 26.31 -12.68 4.17
C PHE A 115 26.09 -13.31 5.54
N VAL A 116 26.02 -12.49 6.58
CA VAL A 116 25.87 -12.95 7.97
C VAL A 116 24.80 -12.16 8.69
N GLY A 117 23.99 -12.87 9.48
CA GLY A 117 22.99 -12.30 10.38
C GLY A 117 23.51 -12.21 11.80
N ALA A 118 23.06 -11.20 12.54
CA ALA A 118 23.21 -11.08 13.98
C ALA A 118 21.96 -10.40 14.55
N GLY A 119 21.04 -11.21 15.09
CA GLY A 119 19.74 -10.72 15.55
C GLY A 119 18.91 -10.16 14.39
N GLN A 120 18.64 -8.86 14.41
CA GLN A 120 17.87 -8.15 13.38
C GLN A 120 18.73 -7.44 12.33
N THR A 121 20.05 -7.41 12.54
CA THR A 121 21.00 -6.83 11.61
C THR A 121 21.55 -7.92 10.69
N TRP A 122 21.48 -7.69 9.39
CA TRP A 122 22.06 -8.56 8.36
C TRP A 122 23.09 -7.77 7.57
N SER A 123 24.26 -8.33 7.38
CA SER A 123 25.37 -7.63 6.73
C SER A 123 25.96 -8.43 5.58
N ALA A 124 26.24 -7.73 4.50
CA ALA A 124 27.06 -8.19 3.40
C ALA A 124 28.46 -7.61 3.58
N LYS A 125 29.47 -8.48 3.68
CA LYS A 125 30.88 -8.11 3.79
C LYS A 125 31.65 -8.63 2.59
N SER A 126 32.64 -7.90 2.11
CA SER A 126 33.55 -8.31 1.04
C SER A 126 34.98 -8.26 1.58
N GLY A 127 35.69 -9.38 1.58
CA GLY A 127 37.05 -9.45 2.14
C GLY A 127 37.14 -9.08 3.62
N GLY A 128 36.04 -9.26 4.37
CA GLY A 128 35.93 -8.87 5.78
C GLY A 128 35.47 -7.43 6.02
N GLN A 129 35.44 -6.57 5.00
CA GLN A 129 34.93 -5.20 5.11
C GLN A 129 33.41 -5.14 4.92
N LEU A 130 32.72 -4.36 5.74
CA LEU A 130 31.28 -4.11 5.60
C LEU A 130 30.99 -3.36 4.30
N VAL A 131 30.18 -3.97 3.42
CA VAL A 131 29.70 -3.32 2.18
C VAL A 131 28.36 -2.67 2.43
N ARG A 132 27.42 -3.42 2.99
CA ARG A 132 26.07 -2.94 3.29
C ARG A 132 25.46 -3.71 4.44
N GLU A 133 24.70 -2.99 5.25
CA GLU A 133 23.86 -3.54 6.30
C GLU A 133 22.38 -3.34 5.95
N ALA A 134 21.54 -4.31 6.31
CA ALA A 134 20.09 -4.22 6.35
C ALA A 134 19.63 -4.44 7.77
N ARG A 135 18.65 -3.64 8.20
CA ARG A 135 18.02 -3.80 9.51
C ARG A 135 16.59 -4.26 9.30
N VAL A 136 16.33 -5.50 9.69
CA VAL A 136 14.99 -6.07 9.69
C VAL A 136 14.22 -5.53 10.92
N PRO A 137 12.95 -5.12 10.79
CA PRO A 137 12.18 -4.65 11.94
C PRO A 137 11.91 -5.78 12.96
N ASP A 138 11.85 -5.45 14.25
CA ASP A 138 11.63 -6.43 15.35
C ASP A 138 10.34 -7.24 15.22
N ALA A 139 9.36 -6.74 14.46
CA ALA A 139 8.11 -7.44 14.18
C ALA A 139 8.29 -8.68 13.27
N VAL A 140 9.43 -8.78 12.57
CA VAL A 140 9.76 -9.84 11.61
C VAL A 140 10.83 -10.75 12.22
N THR A 141 10.64 -12.06 12.09
CA THR A 141 11.56 -13.10 12.51
C THR A 141 12.19 -13.76 11.30
N VAL A 142 13.52 -13.82 11.30
CA VAL A 142 14.31 -14.46 10.23
C VAL A 142 15.02 -15.67 10.82
N SER A 143 14.68 -16.86 10.35
CA SER A 143 15.28 -18.12 10.80
C SER A 143 16.05 -18.78 9.64
N PRO A 144 17.39 -18.85 9.71
CA PRO A 144 18.20 -19.60 8.75
C PRO A 144 18.11 -21.12 8.99
N SER A 145 18.24 -21.91 7.92
CA SER A 145 18.27 -23.37 7.98
C SER A 145 19.67 -23.87 8.41
N GLY A 146 19.77 -24.45 9.60
CA GLY A 146 20.99 -25.08 10.13
C GLY A 146 21.30 -24.69 11.59
N ASP A 147 22.25 -25.40 12.19
CA ASP A 147 22.74 -25.12 13.54
C ASP A 147 23.50 -23.81 13.58
N SER A 148 22.79 -22.73 13.95
CA SER A 148 23.23 -21.46 14.56
C SER A 148 24.41 -20.67 13.97
N SER A 149 25.12 -21.15 12.95
CA SER A 149 26.21 -20.46 12.26
C SER A 149 25.64 -19.70 11.06
N GLN A 150 25.30 -18.44 11.37
CA GLN A 150 24.40 -17.58 10.61
C GLN A 150 25.09 -16.99 9.38
N GLY A 151 25.15 -17.73 8.28
CA GLY A 151 25.48 -17.09 7.02
C GLY A 151 25.75 -17.99 5.83
N VAL A 152 26.01 -17.33 4.72
CA VAL A 152 26.48 -17.92 3.47
C VAL A 152 27.72 -17.17 3.01
N LEU A 153 28.72 -17.91 2.55
CA LEU A 153 29.89 -17.37 1.89
C LEU A 153 29.72 -17.52 0.37
N PHE A 154 29.95 -16.45 -0.37
CA PHE A 154 30.06 -16.47 -1.82
C PHE A 154 31.53 -16.41 -2.23
N GLU A 155 31.93 -17.38 -3.04
CA GLU A 155 33.26 -17.44 -3.63
C GLU A 155 33.37 -16.52 -4.84
N THR A 156 34.60 -16.29 -5.31
CA THR A 156 34.90 -15.45 -6.49
C THR A 156 34.28 -16.01 -7.79
N THR A 157 33.98 -17.31 -7.81
CA THR A 157 33.27 -18.00 -8.89
C THR A 157 31.76 -17.72 -8.89
N GLY A 158 31.24 -17.04 -7.86
CA GLY A 158 29.82 -16.79 -7.66
C GLY A 158 29.04 -17.98 -7.15
N THR A 159 29.72 -19.08 -6.79
CA THR A 159 29.16 -20.21 -6.04
C THR A 159 28.99 -19.84 -4.58
N ALA A 160 28.11 -20.56 -3.88
CA ALA A 160 27.78 -20.31 -2.49
C ALA A 160 28.02 -21.55 -1.63
N ARG A 161 28.56 -21.35 -0.44
CA ARG A 161 28.74 -22.39 0.59
C ARG A 161 28.25 -21.90 1.94
N GLN A 162 27.63 -22.79 2.72
CA GLN A 162 27.22 -22.47 4.08
C GLN A 162 28.43 -22.52 5.03
N PHE A 163 28.46 -21.66 6.05
CA PHE A 163 29.54 -21.66 7.06
C PHE A 163 29.61 -22.96 7.87
N SER A 164 28.47 -23.63 8.10
CA SER A 164 28.41 -24.89 8.84
C SER A 164 28.93 -26.11 8.05
N GLY A 165 29.23 -25.96 6.76
CA GLY A 165 29.74 -27.05 5.91
C GLY A 165 28.78 -28.24 5.69
N ALA A 166 27.64 -28.30 6.37
CA ALA A 166 26.75 -29.46 6.41
C ALA A 166 25.72 -29.51 5.27
N SER A 167 25.45 -28.39 4.58
CA SER A 167 24.46 -28.36 3.50
C SER A 167 24.92 -27.52 2.29
N THR A 168 24.54 -28.00 1.10
CA THR A 168 24.77 -27.32 -0.20
C THR A 168 23.68 -26.30 -0.54
N LEU A 169 22.68 -26.17 0.33
CA LEU A 169 21.49 -25.35 0.15
C LEU A 169 21.27 -24.51 1.40
N TYR A 170 21.45 -23.21 1.29
CA TYR A 170 21.17 -22.29 2.38
C TYR A 170 19.77 -21.72 2.22
N THR A 171 18.91 -21.93 3.22
CA THR A 171 17.53 -21.45 3.20
C THR A 171 17.30 -20.49 4.36
N LEU A 172 16.65 -19.36 4.09
CA LEU A 172 16.19 -18.41 5.09
C LEU A 172 14.67 -18.38 5.07
N THR A 173 14.08 -18.41 6.25
CA THR A 173 12.64 -18.31 6.45
C THR A 173 12.34 -16.95 7.07
N VAL A 174 11.46 -16.18 6.44
CA VAL A 174 11.07 -14.83 6.88
C VAL A 174 9.58 -14.84 7.21
N THR A 175 9.27 -14.57 8.48
CA THR A 175 7.92 -14.65 9.05
C THR A 175 7.67 -13.44 9.96
N ALA A 176 6.42 -13.14 10.31
CA ALA A 176 6.09 -12.11 11.30
C ALA A 176 4.82 -12.49 12.07
N ARG A 177 4.65 -11.88 13.26
CA ARG A 177 3.42 -12.02 14.04
C ARG A 177 2.23 -11.45 13.24
N HIS A 178 1.13 -12.19 13.19
CA HIS A 178 -0.09 -11.87 12.42
C HIS A 178 0.07 -11.83 10.89
N ALA A 179 1.22 -12.22 10.34
CA ALA A 179 1.35 -12.39 8.90
C ALA A 179 0.60 -13.65 8.46
N THR A 180 -0.12 -13.54 7.35
CA THR A 180 -0.81 -14.67 6.68
C THR A 180 0.08 -15.39 5.66
N ARG A 181 1.25 -14.82 5.38
CA ARG A 181 2.21 -15.29 4.38
C ARG A 181 3.62 -15.27 4.96
N MET A 182 4.45 -16.16 4.46
CA MET A 182 5.88 -16.21 4.74
C MET A 182 6.69 -16.23 3.46
N HIS A 183 7.98 -15.89 3.58
CA HIS A 183 8.92 -15.94 2.46
C HIS A 183 10.07 -16.89 2.76
N CYS A 184 10.39 -17.71 1.76
CA CYS A 184 11.60 -18.53 1.76
C CYS A 184 12.59 -17.91 0.78
N LEU A 185 13.80 -17.63 1.24
CA LEU A 185 14.93 -17.29 0.38
C LEU A 185 15.83 -18.51 0.33
N ARG A 186 15.99 -19.08 -0.85
CA ARG A 186 16.86 -20.24 -1.08
C ARG A 186 18.07 -19.80 -1.89
N VAL A 187 19.24 -20.15 -1.39
CA VAL A 187 20.53 -19.96 -2.05
C VAL A 187 21.08 -21.33 -2.38
N THR A 188 21.19 -21.61 -3.67
CA THR A 188 21.79 -22.86 -4.16
C THR A 188 23.31 -22.79 -4.13
N ARG A 189 23.99 -23.94 -4.20
CA ARG A 189 25.44 -24.02 -4.37
C ARG A 189 25.98 -23.20 -5.56
N ALA A 190 25.20 -23.04 -6.62
CA ALA A 190 25.55 -22.20 -7.77
C ALA A 190 25.47 -20.68 -7.48
N GLY A 191 25.09 -20.29 -6.25
CA GLY A 191 24.86 -18.91 -5.83
C GLY A 191 23.55 -18.31 -6.36
N LEU A 192 22.66 -19.11 -6.94
CA LEU A 192 21.35 -18.62 -7.37
C LEU A 192 20.47 -18.34 -6.14
N VAL A 193 20.04 -17.09 -6.00
CA VAL A 193 19.12 -16.63 -4.94
C VAL A 193 17.70 -16.63 -5.49
N ARG A 194 16.80 -17.42 -4.89
CA ARG A 194 15.38 -17.48 -5.25
C ARG A 194 14.52 -17.12 -4.06
N GLN A 195 13.53 -16.27 -4.29
CA GLN A 195 12.47 -16.00 -3.32
C GLN A 195 11.23 -16.80 -3.68
N GLN A 196 10.64 -17.46 -2.69
CA GLN A 196 9.36 -18.15 -2.80
C GLN A 196 8.40 -17.59 -1.76
N ARG A 197 7.14 -17.40 -2.15
CA ARG A 197 6.05 -17.01 -1.25
C ARG A 197 5.26 -18.26 -0.86
N LEU A 198 5.00 -18.43 0.43
CA LEU A 198 4.25 -19.53 0.99
C LEU A 198 3.20 -19.02 2.00
N PRO A 199 2.15 -19.81 2.30
CA PRO A 199 1.23 -19.49 3.38
C PRO A 199 1.94 -19.53 4.73
N ALA A 200 1.48 -18.73 5.69
CA ALA A 200 2.03 -18.74 7.05
C ALA A 200 1.93 -20.13 7.68
N GLY A 201 3.00 -20.56 8.35
CA GLY A 201 3.10 -21.89 8.98
C GLY A 201 3.51 -23.02 8.04
N GLY A 202 3.76 -22.74 6.76
CA GLY A 202 4.42 -23.71 5.87
C GLY A 202 5.89 -23.95 6.27
N SER A 203 6.55 -24.85 5.55
CA SER A 203 8.00 -25.06 5.66
C SER A 203 8.74 -24.59 4.40
N CYS A 204 9.94 -24.09 4.63
CA CYS A 204 11.00 -23.97 3.63
C CYS A 204 11.95 -25.19 3.80
#